data_AF-A0A835DSD1-F1
#
_entry.id   AF-A0A835DSD1-F1
#
_cell.length_a   1.000
_cell.length_b   1.000
_cell.length_c   1.000
_cell.angle_alpha   90.00
_cell.angle_beta   90.00
_cell.angle_gamma   90.00
#
_symmetry.space_group_name_H-M   'P 1'
#
loop_
_entity.id
_entity.type
_entity.pdbx_description
1 polymer ?
#
loop_
_entity_poly.entity_id
_entity_poly.type
_entity_poly.pdbx_seq_one_letter_code
_entity_poly.pdbx_strand_id
1 'polypeptide(L)'
;MVARSTLSGSAAGLVLTNARSDLPLLPRVTVGGSSSTSRSTSTSRLSSSSKKSSHLSQLPQTSDSQLEISRGYEKVPLSSVTSIVDGLKRLYIEKLKPLEVTYRFNDFVSPLLTNSDFDAKPMVMLLGQYSTGKTTFIKHLLRGSYPGKFFSLWAGAHIGPEPTTDRFVVVMSGPDERSIPGNTIAVQADMPYSGLTTFGTAFLSKFECSQMPHPLLEHITFVDTPGVLSGEKQRTQRSYDFTGVTSWFAAKCDLILLLFDPHKLDISDEFKRVIASLRGHDDKIRVVLNKADQIDTQQLMRVYGALMWSLGKVLNTPEVNRVYIGSFNDKPVNEAAVGPIGKDLFEKEQEDLLADLKDIPRKACDRRINEFVKRARAAKIHAYIISHLKKEMPAMMGKAKTQQRLIDNLEDEFAKVQREFHLPAGDFPNIEHFREVLSGYNIDKFEKLKSKMIQTVDDMLGYDIPELLKSFKNPYE
;
A
#
# COMPACT_ATOMS: atom_id res chain seq x y z
N MET A 1 18.97 69.06 11.26
CA MET A 1 18.59 69.73 10.00
C MET A 1 17.30 69.07 9.51
N VAL A 2 16.24 69.87 9.43
CA VAL A 2 14.85 69.47 9.15
C VAL A 2 14.65 69.35 7.65
N ALA A 3 13.92 68.33 7.18
CA ALA A 3 13.08 68.43 5.98
C ALA A 3 11.94 67.40 6.02
N ARG A 4 10.74 67.93 6.29
CA ARG A 4 9.43 67.31 6.06
C ARG A 4 9.08 67.41 4.58
N SER A 5 8.35 66.43 4.04
CA SER A 5 7.41 66.67 2.94
C SER A 5 6.21 65.72 3.04
N THR A 6 5.10 66.27 3.51
CA THR A 6 3.72 65.75 3.44
C THR A 6 3.02 66.34 2.22
N LEU A 7 2.17 65.54 1.54
CA LEU A 7 0.99 65.92 0.72
C LEU A 7 0.29 64.57 0.38
N SER A 8 -0.74 64.08 1.07
CA SER A 8 -2.19 64.43 1.06
C SER A 8 -2.84 64.50 -0.32
N GLY A 9 -3.84 63.64 -0.60
CA GLY A 9 -4.85 63.94 -1.63
C GLY A 9 -5.66 62.78 -2.22
N SER A 10 -6.80 62.50 -1.57
CA SER A 10 -8.10 62.10 -2.14
C SER A 10 -8.41 60.67 -2.60
N ALA A 11 -9.47 60.16 -1.98
CA ALA A 11 -10.27 59.00 -2.35
C ALA A 11 -11.15 59.25 -3.58
N ALA A 12 -11.45 58.18 -4.32
CA ALA A 12 -12.66 58.04 -5.12
C ALA A 12 -13.01 56.55 -5.23
N GLY A 13 -14.20 56.18 -4.77
CA GLY A 13 -14.74 54.83 -4.84
C GLY A 13 -15.35 54.47 -6.20
N LEU A 14 -15.45 53.17 -6.46
CA LEU A 14 -16.33 52.56 -7.47
C LEU A 14 -16.70 51.17 -6.90
N VAL A 15 -17.85 51.05 -6.22
CA VAL A 15 -19.16 50.63 -6.76
C VAL A 15 -19.13 49.24 -7.38
N LEU A 16 -19.64 48.30 -6.58
CA LEU A 16 -20.12 46.97 -6.95
C LEU A 16 -21.26 47.07 -7.97
N THR A 17 -21.15 46.35 -9.09
CA THR A 17 -22.29 46.05 -9.95
C THR A 17 -22.49 44.55 -10.07
N ASN A 18 -23.65 44.11 -9.59
CA ASN A 18 -24.24 42.79 -9.79
C ASN A 18 -24.36 42.47 -11.28
N ALA A 19 -23.91 41.27 -11.67
CA ALA A 19 -24.33 40.64 -12.92
C ALA A 19 -24.80 39.21 -12.60
N ARG A 20 -26.13 39.08 -12.48
CA ARG A 20 -26.86 37.83 -12.68
C ARG A 20 -26.95 37.59 -14.19
N SER A 21 -26.68 36.37 -14.64
CA SER A 21 -27.07 35.90 -15.96
C SER A 21 -27.25 34.37 -15.93
N ASP A 22 -28.52 34.00 -15.76
CA ASP A 22 -29.28 33.02 -16.55
C ASP A 22 -28.63 31.68 -16.94
N LEU A 23 -29.04 30.65 -16.18
CA LEU A 23 -28.96 29.23 -16.55
C LEU A 23 -30.21 28.82 -17.35
N PRO A 24 -30.08 28.11 -18.49
CA PRO A 24 -31.24 27.56 -19.19
C PRO A 24 -31.78 26.29 -18.53
N LEU A 25 -33.10 26.25 -18.44
CA LEU A 25 -33.96 25.21 -17.87
C LEU A 25 -33.90 23.90 -18.68
N LEU A 26 -33.70 22.77 -17.98
CA LEU A 26 -33.96 21.43 -18.51
C LEU A 26 -35.44 21.05 -18.32
N PRO A 27 -36.07 20.37 -19.29
CA PRO A 27 -37.48 20.00 -19.19
C PRO A 27 -37.74 18.80 -18.25
N ARG A 28 -38.81 18.94 -17.48
CA ARG A 28 -39.44 17.90 -16.63
C ARG A 28 -39.95 16.74 -17.49
N VAL A 29 -39.63 15.51 -17.09
CA VAL A 29 -40.34 14.30 -17.52
C VAL A 29 -41.36 13.92 -16.46
N THR A 30 -42.62 13.83 -16.90
CA THR A 30 -43.81 13.48 -16.12
C THR A 30 -43.87 12.00 -15.77
N VAL A 31 -44.30 11.74 -14.54
CA VAL A 31 -44.67 10.43 -13.99
C VAL A 31 -46.01 9.99 -14.58
N GLY A 32 -46.05 8.79 -15.16
CA GLY A 32 -47.28 8.04 -15.41
C GLY A 32 -47.40 6.91 -14.39
N GLY A 33 -48.42 6.96 -13.55
CA GLY A 33 -48.71 5.94 -12.56
C GLY A 33 -49.58 4.81 -13.12
N SER A 34 -49.48 3.64 -12.49
CA SER A 34 -50.60 2.71 -12.37
C SER A 34 -50.41 1.83 -11.14
N SER A 35 -51.40 1.93 -10.27
CA SER A 35 -51.72 1.16 -9.06
C SER A 35 -51.79 -0.36 -9.27
N SER A 36 -51.47 -1.14 -8.24
CA SER A 36 -52.45 -2.04 -7.57
C SER A 36 -51.84 -2.88 -6.43
N THR A 37 -52.28 -2.57 -5.21
CA THR A 37 -52.75 -3.48 -4.15
C THR A 37 -52.08 -4.84 -3.91
N SER A 38 -51.38 -4.90 -2.77
CA SER A 38 -51.55 -5.84 -1.64
C SER A 38 -52.35 -7.14 -1.83
N ARG A 39 -51.77 -8.28 -1.43
CA ARG A 39 -52.26 -9.07 -0.27
C ARG A 39 -51.31 -10.20 0.12
N SER A 40 -51.37 -10.46 1.43
CA SER A 40 -50.61 -11.34 2.30
C SER A 40 -50.99 -12.83 2.21
N THR A 41 -50.34 -13.63 3.08
CA THR A 41 -50.64 -15.01 3.53
C THR A 41 -50.30 -16.11 2.52
N SER A 42 -49.70 -17.25 2.87
CA SER A 42 -49.76 -18.01 4.11
C SER A 42 -48.70 -19.14 4.12
N THR A 43 -48.34 -19.53 5.33
CA THR A 43 -47.68 -20.77 5.76
C THR A 43 -48.36 -22.05 5.24
N SER A 44 -47.57 -23.09 4.91
CA SER A 44 -47.88 -24.48 5.27
C SER A 44 -46.65 -25.40 5.18
N ARG A 45 -46.49 -26.22 6.22
CA ARG A 45 -45.62 -27.40 6.30
C ARG A 45 -46.41 -28.62 5.80
N LEU A 46 -45.73 -29.57 5.14
CA LEU A 46 -46.02 -31.04 5.09
C LEU A 46 -44.73 -31.71 4.58
N SER A 47 -43.92 -32.39 5.40
CA SER A 47 -44.01 -33.78 5.90
C SER A 47 -43.78 -34.89 4.85
N SER A 48 -42.67 -35.62 5.07
CA SER A 48 -42.45 -37.07 4.88
C SER A 48 -42.68 -37.71 3.50
N SER A 49 -41.66 -38.38 2.95
CA SER A 49 -41.42 -39.81 3.18
C SER A 49 -40.39 -40.42 2.20
N SER A 50 -39.69 -41.42 2.72
CA SER A 50 -38.53 -42.14 2.20
C SER A 50 -38.78 -42.91 0.89
N LYS A 51 -37.72 -43.09 0.06
CA LYS A 51 -37.46 -44.36 -0.67
C LYS A 51 -36.01 -44.44 -1.15
N LYS A 52 -35.38 -45.57 -0.83
CA LYS A 52 -34.06 -46.03 -1.29
C LYS A 52 -34.08 -46.30 -2.79
N SER A 53 -32.96 -46.01 -3.47
CA SER A 53 -32.55 -46.71 -4.69
C SER A 53 -31.04 -46.51 -4.91
N SER A 54 -30.35 -47.63 -5.04
CA SER A 54 -28.95 -47.80 -5.40
C SER A 54 -28.75 -47.62 -6.91
N HIS A 55 -27.71 -46.91 -7.35
CA HIS A 55 -26.99 -47.24 -8.58
C HIS A 55 -25.59 -46.61 -8.63
N LEU A 56 -24.60 -47.43 -8.96
CA LEU A 56 -23.26 -47.05 -9.38
C LEU A 56 -23.31 -46.21 -10.67
N SER A 57 -22.48 -45.17 -10.74
CA SER A 57 -21.92 -44.62 -11.99
C SER A 57 -20.63 -43.87 -11.64
N GLN A 58 -19.47 -44.52 -11.73
CA GLN A 58 -18.47 -44.26 -12.79
C GLN A 58 -18.13 -42.77 -12.97
N LEU A 59 -17.06 -42.35 -12.31
CA LEU A 59 -16.30 -41.14 -12.65
C LEU A 59 -15.44 -41.43 -13.89
N PRO A 60 -15.55 -40.65 -14.98
CA PRO A 60 -14.66 -40.80 -16.13
C PRO A 60 -13.27 -40.27 -15.78
N GLN A 61 -12.26 -41.12 -15.97
CA GLN A 61 -10.88 -40.68 -16.19
C GLN A 61 -10.79 -39.97 -17.54
N THR A 62 -10.21 -38.78 -17.55
CA THR A 62 -9.66 -38.11 -18.75
C THR A 62 -8.29 -37.58 -18.32
N SER A 63 -7.21 -38.31 -18.62
CA SER A 63 -6.39 -38.24 -19.84
C SER A 63 -5.68 -36.89 -20.01
N ASP A 64 -4.36 -36.94 -19.86
CA ASP A 64 -3.32 -36.00 -20.31
C ASP A 64 -3.76 -34.61 -20.79
N SER A 65 -3.44 -33.60 -19.98
CA SER A 65 -3.24 -32.22 -20.41
C SER A 65 -1.78 -31.80 -20.15
N GLN A 66 -0.85 -32.55 -20.75
CA GLN A 66 0.44 -31.98 -21.15
C GLN A 66 0.24 -31.27 -22.49
N LEU A 67 -0.28 -30.04 -22.48
CA LEU A 67 -0.23 -29.12 -23.62
C LEU A 67 -0.38 -27.68 -23.11
N GLU A 68 0.48 -26.81 -23.62
CA GLU A 68 0.57 -25.34 -23.41
C GLU A 68 1.42 -24.80 -22.23
N ILE A 69 2.69 -25.22 -22.15
CA ILE A 69 3.77 -24.34 -21.67
C ILE A 69 4.73 -24.10 -22.85
N SER A 70 4.21 -23.49 -23.91
CA SER A 70 4.98 -23.08 -25.09
C SER A 70 4.41 -21.79 -25.70
N ARG A 71 4.06 -20.80 -24.88
CA ARG A 71 3.98 -19.42 -25.39
C ARG A 71 5.36 -18.82 -25.24
N GLY A 72 6.05 -18.67 -26.36
CA GLY A 72 7.35 -18.02 -26.43
C GLY A 72 7.27 -16.65 -25.74
N TYR A 73 8.19 -16.41 -24.81
CA TYR A 73 8.47 -15.07 -24.33
C TYR A 73 9.02 -14.30 -25.53
N GLU A 74 8.18 -13.52 -26.20
CA GLU A 74 8.65 -12.54 -27.18
C GLU A 74 9.66 -11.64 -26.45
N LYS A 75 10.92 -11.68 -26.90
CA LYS A 75 11.97 -10.82 -26.38
C LYS A 75 11.55 -9.38 -26.64
N VAL A 76 11.44 -8.58 -25.59
CA VAL A 76 11.03 -7.18 -25.69
C VAL A 76 12.19 -6.42 -26.33
N PRO A 77 12.01 -5.79 -27.53
CA PRO A 77 13.11 -5.12 -28.22
C PRO A 77 13.72 -4.00 -27.38
N LEU A 78 15.05 -3.83 -27.43
CA LEU A 78 15.76 -2.72 -26.75
C LEU A 78 15.20 -1.34 -27.10
N SER A 79 14.64 -1.18 -28.31
CA SER A 79 13.98 0.06 -28.78
C SER A 79 12.65 0.39 -28.08
N SER A 80 12.12 -0.50 -27.23
CA SER A 80 10.87 -0.31 -26.50
C SER A 80 11.06 0.04 -25.01
N VAL A 81 12.30 0.03 -24.52
CA VAL A 81 12.61 0.49 -23.16
C VAL A 81 12.70 2.01 -23.18
N THR A 82 11.71 2.68 -22.59
CA THR A 82 11.66 4.16 -22.56
C THR A 82 12.05 4.75 -21.20
N SER A 83 12.12 3.91 -20.16
CA SER A 83 12.40 4.33 -18.79
C SER A 83 13.12 3.24 -17.99
N ILE A 84 13.64 3.62 -16.82
CA ILE A 84 14.19 2.66 -15.82
C ILE A 84 13.13 1.60 -15.47
N VAL A 85 11.87 2.01 -15.31
CA VAL A 85 10.77 1.11 -14.93
C VAL A 85 10.54 0.04 -16.01
N ASP A 86 10.50 0.43 -17.28
CA ASP A 86 10.36 -0.51 -18.40
C ASP A 86 11.56 -1.47 -18.46
N GLY A 87 12.77 -0.94 -18.19
CA GLY A 87 13.99 -1.73 -18.14
C GLY A 87 13.94 -2.79 -17.05
N LEU A 88 13.59 -2.42 -15.82
CA LEU A 88 13.43 -3.35 -14.70
C LEU A 88 12.34 -4.39 -14.96
N LYS A 89 11.20 -3.98 -15.54
CA LYS A 89 10.10 -4.86 -15.94
C LYS A 89 10.55 -5.90 -16.96
N ARG A 90 11.30 -5.49 -17.99
CA ARG A 90 11.89 -6.39 -18.97
C ARG A 90 12.87 -7.37 -18.33
N LEU A 91 13.81 -6.87 -17.53
CA LEU A 91 14.79 -7.71 -16.82
C LEU A 91 14.11 -8.72 -15.90
N TYR A 92 13.04 -8.31 -15.20
CA TYR A 92 12.23 -9.22 -14.40
C TYR A 92 11.65 -10.35 -15.25
N ILE A 93 10.92 -10.03 -16.32
CA ILE A 93 10.22 -11.01 -17.14
C ILE A 93 11.21 -11.97 -17.82
N GLU A 94 12.30 -11.44 -18.37
CA GLU A 94 13.24 -12.21 -19.18
C GLU A 94 14.26 -13.01 -18.34
N LYS A 95 14.69 -12.47 -17.19
CA LYS A 95 15.84 -13.00 -16.45
C LYS A 95 15.48 -13.52 -15.06
N LEU A 96 14.70 -12.79 -14.27
CA LEU A 96 14.42 -13.16 -12.87
C LEU A 96 13.21 -14.10 -12.70
N LYS A 97 12.08 -13.78 -13.34
CA LYS A 97 10.82 -14.53 -13.25
C LYS A 97 10.98 -16.03 -13.59
N PRO A 98 11.76 -16.44 -14.61
CA PRO A 98 11.97 -17.86 -14.87
C PRO A 98 12.61 -18.58 -13.68
N LEU A 99 13.56 -17.94 -12.99
CA LEU A 99 14.21 -18.49 -11.79
C LEU A 99 13.19 -18.64 -10.65
N GLU A 100 12.40 -17.59 -10.40
CA GLU A 100 11.37 -17.60 -9.36
C GLU A 100 10.35 -18.73 -9.57
N VAL A 101 9.86 -18.91 -10.80
CA VAL A 101 8.89 -19.97 -11.13
C VAL A 101 9.52 -21.36 -11.00
N THR A 102 10.74 -21.55 -11.52
CA THR A 102 11.41 -22.86 -11.51
C THR A 102 11.64 -23.38 -10.10
N TYR A 103 12.01 -22.48 -9.17
CA TYR A 103 12.29 -22.83 -7.77
C TYR A 103 11.15 -22.49 -6.82
N ARG A 104 9.96 -22.15 -7.34
CA ARG A 104 8.74 -21.87 -6.56
C ARG A 104 8.91 -20.76 -5.51
N PHE A 105 9.66 -19.72 -5.84
CA PHE A 105 9.90 -18.58 -4.96
C PHE A 105 8.60 -17.93 -4.45
N ASN A 106 7.56 -17.94 -5.29
CA ASN A 106 6.25 -17.36 -4.97
C ASN A 106 5.51 -18.05 -3.83
N ASP A 107 5.83 -19.32 -3.55
CA ASP A 107 5.19 -20.09 -2.50
C ASP A 107 5.88 -19.89 -1.14
N PHE A 108 7.16 -19.49 -1.14
CA PHE A 108 8.00 -19.41 0.06
C PHE A 108 8.26 -17.98 0.54
N VAL A 109 8.38 -17.03 -0.39
CA VAL A 109 8.91 -15.70 -0.05
C VAL A 109 7.93 -14.60 -0.43
N SER A 110 7.59 -14.47 -1.72
CA SER A 110 6.67 -13.42 -2.15
C SER A 110 6.06 -13.71 -3.51
N PRO A 111 4.79 -13.33 -3.76
CA PRO A 111 4.12 -13.54 -5.04
C PRO A 111 4.92 -12.99 -6.23
N LEU A 112 4.69 -13.55 -7.41
CA LEU A 112 5.29 -13.05 -8.65
C LEU A 112 4.81 -11.61 -8.90
N LEU A 113 5.75 -10.74 -9.28
CA LEU A 113 5.44 -9.37 -9.68
C LEU A 113 4.61 -9.37 -10.98
N THR A 114 3.61 -8.50 -11.00
CA THR A 114 2.76 -8.23 -12.16
C THR A 114 3.20 -6.94 -12.85
N ASN A 115 2.72 -6.70 -14.08
CA ASN A 115 3.02 -5.46 -14.78
C ASN A 115 2.57 -4.22 -14.00
N SER A 116 1.41 -4.30 -13.33
CA SER A 116 0.89 -3.19 -12.53
C SER A 116 1.73 -2.90 -11.28
N ASP A 117 2.49 -3.86 -10.76
CA ASP A 117 3.44 -3.61 -9.66
C ASP A 117 4.63 -2.75 -10.13
N PHE A 118 5.06 -2.88 -11.39
CA PHE A 118 6.10 -2.01 -11.98
C PHE A 118 5.53 -0.66 -12.37
N ASP A 119 4.34 -0.62 -12.94
CA ASP A 119 3.72 0.60 -13.44
C ASP A 119 3.07 1.43 -12.32
N ALA A 120 2.99 0.89 -11.10
CA ALA A 120 2.43 1.56 -9.94
C ALA A 120 3.18 2.86 -9.62
N LYS A 121 2.38 3.93 -9.47
CA LYS A 121 2.87 5.21 -8.96
C LYS A 121 3.25 5.09 -7.48
N PRO A 122 4.21 5.89 -7.01
CA PRO A 122 4.55 5.96 -5.61
C PRO A 122 3.32 6.18 -4.73
N MET A 123 3.23 5.44 -3.62
CA MET A 123 2.08 5.45 -2.73
C MET A 123 2.40 6.09 -1.38
N VAL A 124 1.52 7.00 -0.93
CA VAL A 124 1.59 7.69 0.36
C VAL A 124 0.41 7.26 1.22
N MET A 125 0.68 6.48 2.27
CA MET A 125 -0.35 6.03 3.21
C MET A 125 -0.46 7.00 4.39
N LEU A 126 -1.68 7.41 4.71
CA LEU A 126 -1.96 8.21 5.89
C LEU A 126 -2.59 7.34 6.96
N LEU A 127 -1.90 7.17 8.08
CA LEU A 127 -2.33 6.36 9.20
C LEU A 127 -2.42 7.21 10.47
N GLY A 128 -3.44 6.97 11.30
CA GLY A 128 -3.62 7.69 12.54
C GLY A 128 -4.98 7.43 13.17
N GLN A 129 -5.14 7.84 14.42
CA GLN A 129 -6.39 7.66 15.16
C GLN A 129 -7.55 8.45 14.57
N TYR A 130 -8.74 8.21 15.14
CA TYR A 130 -9.92 8.94 14.75
C TYR A 130 -9.76 10.46 14.94
N SER A 131 -10.25 11.26 13.99
CA SER A 131 -10.21 12.73 14.01
C SER A 131 -8.81 13.39 13.92
N THR A 132 -7.72 12.66 13.63
CA THR A 132 -6.38 13.27 13.48
C THR A 132 -6.19 14.13 12.21
N GLY A 133 -7.17 14.14 11.30
CA GLY A 133 -7.18 15.00 10.13
C GLY A 133 -6.58 14.40 8.85
N LYS A 134 -6.43 13.07 8.74
CA LYS A 134 -5.93 12.38 7.52
C LYS A 134 -6.60 12.85 6.24
N THR A 135 -7.92 12.82 6.21
CA THR A 135 -8.71 13.26 5.05
C THR A 135 -8.55 14.74 4.77
N THR A 136 -8.56 15.58 5.81
CA THR A 136 -8.37 17.02 5.67
C THR A 136 -6.98 17.32 5.12
N PHE A 137 -5.97 16.57 5.54
CA PHE A 137 -4.60 16.68 5.04
C PHE A 137 -4.53 16.40 3.55
N ILE A 138 -5.16 15.30 3.05
CA ILE A 138 -5.19 15.01 1.61
C ILE A 138 -5.91 16.13 0.84
N LYS A 139 -7.05 16.60 1.35
CA LYS A 139 -7.80 17.69 0.71
C LYS A 139 -6.99 18.97 0.63
N HIS A 140 -6.25 19.28 1.69
CA HIS A 140 -5.37 20.43 1.75
C HIS A 140 -4.25 20.34 0.70
N LEU A 141 -3.63 19.16 0.54
CA LEU A 141 -2.62 18.94 -0.49
C LEU A 141 -3.18 19.03 -1.92
N LEU A 142 -4.38 18.50 -2.14
CA LEU A 142 -5.06 18.56 -3.44
C LEU A 142 -5.74 19.91 -3.70
N ARG A 143 -5.76 20.82 -2.72
CA ARG A 143 -6.53 22.09 -2.75
C ARG A 143 -7.97 21.87 -3.22
N GLY A 144 -8.57 20.75 -2.83
CA GLY A 144 -9.81 20.25 -3.40
C GLY A 144 -10.33 19.00 -2.71
N SER A 145 -11.55 18.60 -3.02
CA SER A 145 -12.13 17.33 -2.55
C SER A 145 -12.05 16.26 -3.63
N TYR A 146 -11.94 14.99 -3.24
CA TYR A 146 -11.94 13.85 -4.14
C TYR A 146 -13.28 13.07 -4.10
N PRO A 147 -13.67 12.41 -5.20
CA PRO A 147 -14.92 11.64 -5.32
C PRO A 147 -15.07 10.53 -4.27
N GLY A 148 -16.30 10.06 -4.04
CA GLY A 148 -16.60 9.00 -3.08
C GLY A 148 -16.81 9.49 -1.65
N LYS A 149 -16.10 10.54 -1.24
CA LYS A 149 -16.34 11.19 0.05
C LYS A 149 -17.41 12.27 -0.01
N PHE A 150 -17.62 12.89 -1.17
CA PHE A 150 -18.63 13.95 -1.34
C PHE A 150 -20.07 13.43 -1.22
N PHE A 151 -20.36 12.18 -1.61
CA PHE A 151 -21.70 11.62 -1.44
C PHE A 151 -22.07 11.36 0.03
N SER A 152 -21.08 11.05 0.88
CA SER A 152 -21.28 11.02 2.34
C SER A 152 -21.33 12.42 2.97
N LEU A 153 -20.63 13.40 2.40
CA LEU A 153 -20.57 14.78 2.91
C LEU A 153 -21.82 15.61 2.54
N TRP A 154 -22.49 15.34 1.42
CA TRP A 154 -23.71 16.07 1.00
C TRP A 154 -25.02 15.41 1.45
N ALA A 155 -24.98 14.18 1.96
CA ALA A 155 -26.12 13.51 2.59
C ALA A 155 -26.30 13.86 4.10
N GLY A 156 -25.68 14.95 4.58
CA GLY A 156 -25.91 15.48 5.94
C GLY A 156 -24.98 14.95 7.04
N ALA A 157 -23.89 14.26 6.70
CA ALA A 157 -22.85 13.94 7.68
C ALA A 157 -21.95 15.16 7.89
N HIS A 158 -22.24 15.87 8.96
CA HIS A 158 -21.42 16.93 9.53
C HIS A 158 -19.94 16.49 9.58
N ILE A 159 -19.00 17.42 9.38
CA ILE A 159 -17.67 17.27 9.98
C ILE A 159 -17.87 17.41 11.49
N GLY A 160 -18.41 16.35 12.08
CA GLY A 160 -18.67 16.20 13.49
C GLY A 160 -17.65 15.25 14.13
N PRO A 161 -17.56 15.21 15.46
CA PRO A 161 -16.68 14.32 16.21
C PRO A 161 -17.01 12.81 16.07
N GLU A 162 -18.01 12.43 15.25
CA GLU A 162 -18.45 11.03 15.04
C GLU A 162 -17.72 10.32 13.88
N PRO A 163 -17.62 8.97 13.84
CA PRO A 163 -16.84 8.18 12.88
C PRO A 163 -17.22 8.36 11.39
N THR A 164 -16.50 9.21 10.65
CA THR A 164 -16.79 9.59 9.26
C THR A 164 -15.95 8.86 8.21
N THR A 165 -14.97 8.03 8.60
CA THR A 165 -14.17 7.23 7.64
C THR A 165 -13.99 5.80 8.16
N ASP A 166 -14.85 4.90 7.70
CA ASP A 166 -14.80 3.46 7.96
C ASP A 166 -14.21 2.65 6.79
N ARG A 167 -13.75 3.34 5.72
CA ARG A 167 -13.25 2.75 4.47
C ARG A 167 -11.79 3.10 4.21
N PHE A 168 -11.08 2.18 3.58
CA PHE A 168 -9.81 2.47 2.91
C PHE A 168 -10.12 3.11 1.58
N VAL A 169 -9.59 4.31 1.34
CA VAL A 169 -9.78 5.03 0.08
C VAL A 169 -8.43 5.28 -0.57
N VAL A 170 -8.23 4.69 -1.75
CA VAL A 170 -7.09 5.01 -2.61
C VAL A 170 -7.48 6.20 -3.48
N VAL A 171 -6.75 7.31 -3.37
CA VAL A 171 -6.96 8.52 -4.18
C VAL A 171 -5.87 8.57 -5.24
N MET A 172 -6.26 8.45 -6.50
CA MET A 172 -5.33 8.38 -7.63
C MET A 172 -5.81 9.17 -8.84
N SER A 173 -4.91 9.35 -9.81
CA SER A 173 -5.28 10.01 -11.06
C SER A 173 -6.21 9.14 -11.89
N GLY A 174 -7.19 9.76 -12.52
CA GLY A 174 -8.00 9.16 -13.57
C GLY A 174 -8.49 10.22 -14.55
N PRO A 175 -9.04 9.81 -15.70
CA PRO A 175 -9.54 10.75 -16.70
C PRO A 175 -10.76 11.53 -16.20
N ASP A 176 -11.58 10.88 -15.37
CA ASP A 176 -12.84 11.41 -14.87
C ASP A 176 -12.90 11.29 -13.34
N GLU A 177 -13.67 12.20 -12.73
CA GLU A 177 -14.03 12.13 -11.32
C GLU A 177 -15.00 10.97 -11.06
N ARG A 178 -14.50 9.89 -10.44
CA ARG A 178 -15.34 8.72 -10.12
C ARG A 178 -14.89 7.99 -8.87
N SER A 179 -15.84 7.32 -8.24
CA SER A 179 -15.60 6.36 -7.15
C SER A 179 -15.86 4.95 -7.66
N ILE A 180 -14.89 4.06 -7.45
CA ILE A 180 -14.94 2.67 -7.87
C ILE A 180 -14.98 1.79 -6.61
N PRO A 181 -15.93 0.85 -6.48
CA PRO A 181 -15.98 -0.08 -5.36
C PRO A 181 -14.81 -1.08 -5.34
N GLY A 182 -14.39 -1.49 -4.13
CA GLY A 182 -13.27 -2.41 -3.91
C GLY A 182 -13.38 -3.75 -4.65
N ASN A 183 -14.57 -4.33 -4.71
CA ASN A 183 -14.81 -5.58 -5.45
C ASN A 183 -14.44 -5.46 -6.95
N THR A 184 -14.66 -4.29 -7.55
CA THR A 184 -14.37 -4.04 -8.96
C THR A 184 -12.88 -3.78 -9.18
N ILE A 185 -12.24 -3.05 -8.27
CA ILE A 185 -10.82 -2.72 -8.36
C ILE A 185 -9.94 -3.96 -8.16
N ALA A 186 -10.36 -4.87 -7.29
CA ALA A 186 -9.60 -6.07 -6.96
C ALA A 186 -9.53 -7.09 -8.12
N VAL A 187 -10.35 -6.93 -9.17
CA VAL A 187 -10.31 -7.78 -10.37
C VAL A 187 -9.71 -7.08 -11.59
N GLN A 188 -9.40 -5.78 -11.48
CA GLN A 188 -8.78 -5.00 -12.55
C GLN A 188 -7.28 -5.34 -12.65
N ALA A 189 -6.87 -5.94 -13.77
CA ALA A 189 -5.49 -6.39 -14.00
C ALA A 189 -4.51 -5.22 -14.20
N ASP A 190 -5.01 -4.07 -14.62
CA ASP A 190 -4.27 -2.81 -14.78
C ASP A 190 -3.98 -2.11 -13.44
N MET A 191 -4.56 -2.59 -12.33
CA MET A 191 -4.44 -1.98 -11.01
C MET A 191 -3.63 -2.88 -10.04
N PRO A 192 -2.77 -2.32 -9.17
CA PRO A 192 -1.89 -3.09 -8.28
C PRO A 192 -2.59 -3.62 -7.01
N TYR A 193 -3.92 -3.76 -7.02
CA TYR A 193 -4.76 -4.08 -5.85
C TYR A 193 -5.38 -5.48 -5.87
N SER A 194 -5.07 -6.30 -6.86
CA SER A 194 -5.59 -7.68 -6.95
C SER A 194 -5.26 -8.53 -5.72
N GLY A 195 -4.10 -8.28 -5.10
CA GLY A 195 -3.69 -8.94 -3.86
C GLY A 195 -4.63 -8.68 -2.66
N LEU A 196 -5.47 -7.65 -2.69
CA LEU A 196 -6.44 -7.36 -1.63
C LEU A 196 -7.63 -8.35 -1.59
N THR A 197 -7.81 -9.15 -2.65
CA THR A 197 -8.84 -10.21 -2.68
C THR A 197 -8.70 -11.22 -1.56
N THR A 198 -7.48 -11.44 -1.05
CA THR A 198 -7.18 -12.37 0.05
C THR A 198 -7.86 -11.98 1.37
N PHE A 199 -8.16 -10.70 1.59
CA PHE A 199 -8.89 -10.21 2.76
C PHE A 199 -10.42 -10.41 2.66
N GLY A 200 -10.90 -10.90 1.52
CA GLY A 200 -12.28 -11.31 1.31
C GLY A 200 -13.28 -10.16 1.14
N THR A 201 -14.53 -10.53 0.86
CA THR A 201 -15.63 -9.60 0.53
C THR A 201 -15.92 -8.60 1.66
N ALA A 202 -15.74 -9.00 2.92
CA ALA A 202 -15.94 -8.13 4.07
C ALA A 202 -15.04 -6.88 3.99
N PHE A 203 -13.76 -7.07 3.71
CA PHE A 203 -12.83 -5.96 3.48
C PHE A 203 -13.13 -5.21 2.19
N LEU A 204 -13.31 -5.91 1.07
CA LEU A 204 -13.51 -5.27 -0.23
C LEU A 204 -14.75 -4.37 -0.28
N SER A 205 -15.77 -4.67 0.54
CA SER A 205 -16.95 -3.79 0.74
C SER A 205 -16.64 -2.47 1.46
N LYS A 206 -15.48 -2.40 2.14
CA LYS A 206 -14.93 -1.25 2.86
C LYS A 206 -13.66 -0.69 2.18
N PHE A 207 -13.41 -1.08 0.94
CA PHE A 207 -12.32 -0.57 0.11
C PHE A 207 -12.90 0.18 -1.09
N GLU A 208 -12.26 1.28 -1.46
CA GLU A 208 -12.72 2.17 -2.52
C GLU A 208 -11.53 2.83 -3.22
N CYS A 209 -11.66 3.06 -4.53
CA CYS A 209 -10.73 3.88 -5.30
C CYS A 209 -11.45 5.13 -5.77
N SER A 210 -10.93 6.28 -5.39
CA SER A 210 -11.35 7.59 -5.84
C SER A 210 -10.39 8.07 -6.92
N GLN A 211 -10.92 8.27 -8.12
CA GLN A 211 -10.17 8.75 -9.27
C GLN A 211 -10.57 10.18 -9.59
N MET A 212 -9.60 11.04 -9.89
CA MET A 212 -9.84 12.38 -10.40
C MET A 212 -8.64 12.86 -11.22
N PRO A 213 -8.84 13.72 -12.24
CA PRO A 213 -7.74 14.37 -12.92
C PRO A 213 -7.11 15.41 -11.99
N HIS A 214 -5.83 15.23 -11.63
CA HIS A 214 -5.11 16.18 -10.79
C HIS A 214 -3.60 16.08 -11.00
N PRO A 215 -2.87 17.20 -11.22
CA PRO A 215 -1.43 17.17 -11.49
C PRO A 215 -0.60 16.45 -10.42
N LEU A 216 -0.93 16.63 -9.13
CA LEU A 216 -0.23 15.88 -8.06
C LEU A 216 -0.47 14.36 -8.17
N LEU A 217 -1.68 13.94 -8.54
CA LEU A 217 -2.03 12.52 -8.63
C LEU A 217 -1.45 11.84 -9.88
N GLU A 218 -0.96 12.63 -10.84
CA GLU A 218 -0.17 12.12 -11.96
C GLU A 218 1.15 11.52 -11.48
N HIS A 219 1.69 11.99 -10.36
CA HIS A 219 2.98 11.57 -9.81
C HIS A 219 2.88 10.67 -8.57
N ILE A 220 1.83 10.82 -7.75
CA ILE A 220 1.66 10.05 -6.51
C ILE A 220 0.22 9.56 -6.32
N THR A 221 0.07 8.50 -5.52
CA THR A 221 -1.22 7.97 -5.10
C THR A 221 -1.33 8.06 -3.58
N PHE A 222 -2.46 8.54 -3.05
CA PHE A 222 -2.69 8.56 -1.60
C PHE A 222 -3.54 7.38 -1.16
N VAL A 223 -3.29 6.89 0.07
CA VAL A 223 -4.13 5.90 0.74
C VAL A 223 -4.65 6.53 2.04
N ASP A 224 -5.92 6.92 2.05
CA ASP A 224 -6.63 7.39 3.25
C ASP A 224 -7.13 6.16 4.02
N THR A 225 -6.53 5.87 5.17
CA THR A 225 -6.95 4.73 6.00
C THR A 225 -8.10 5.13 6.93
N PRO A 226 -8.98 4.19 7.33
CA PRO A 226 -9.89 4.39 8.44
C PRO A 226 -9.15 4.86 9.71
N GLY A 227 -9.81 5.67 10.53
CA GLY A 227 -9.25 6.06 11.83
C GLY A 227 -9.05 4.84 12.72
N VAL A 228 -7.88 4.72 13.35
CA VAL A 228 -7.64 3.67 14.35
C VAL A 228 -8.50 3.98 15.59
N LEU A 229 -9.24 2.99 16.05
CA LEU A 229 -10.19 3.09 17.16
C LEU A 229 -9.43 2.97 18.48
N SER A 230 -9.89 3.66 19.52
CA SER A 230 -9.20 3.76 20.82
C SER A 230 -9.69 2.76 21.88
N GLY A 231 -10.40 1.68 21.52
CA GLY A 231 -10.88 0.70 22.51
C GLY A 231 -11.26 -0.69 21.98
N GLU A 232 -11.10 -1.71 22.84
CA GLU A 232 -11.28 -3.14 22.55
C GLU A 232 -12.70 -3.49 22.02
N LYS A 233 -13.76 -2.82 22.53
CA LYS A 233 -15.15 -3.06 22.12
C LYS A 233 -15.47 -2.61 20.68
N GLN A 234 -14.65 -1.74 20.11
CA GLN A 234 -14.79 -1.30 18.71
C GLN A 234 -13.96 -2.16 17.75
N ARG A 235 -13.00 -2.96 18.26
CA ARG A 235 -12.24 -3.93 17.47
C ARG A 235 -13.14 -5.06 16.96
N THR A 236 -14.04 -5.55 17.79
CA THR A 236 -15.03 -6.58 17.43
C THR A 236 -16.06 -6.11 16.39
N GLN A 237 -16.10 -4.81 16.06
CA GLN A 237 -16.97 -4.29 14.99
C GLN A 237 -16.35 -4.42 13.59
N ARG A 238 -15.03 -4.62 13.46
CA ARG A 238 -14.41 -4.83 12.14
C ARG A 238 -14.54 -6.29 11.74
N SER A 239 -15.23 -6.53 10.64
CA SER A 239 -15.40 -7.87 10.04
C SER A 239 -14.19 -8.33 9.21
N TYR A 240 -13.07 -7.60 9.27
CA TYR A 240 -11.85 -7.88 8.50
C TYR A 240 -10.59 -7.56 9.31
N ASP A 241 -9.47 -8.17 8.91
CA ASP A 241 -8.17 -7.95 9.54
C ASP A 241 -7.57 -6.59 9.13
N PHE A 242 -7.82 -5.56 9.95
CA PHE A 242 -7.30 -4.22 9.71
C PHE A 242 -5.77 -4.15 9.75
N THR A 243 -5.14 -4.90 10.65
CA THR A 243 -3.68 -4.90 10.81
C THR A 243 -3.02 -5.54 9.60
N GLY A 244 -3.53 -6.69 9.15
CA GLY A 244 -3.06 -7.34 7.93
C GLY A 244 -3.21 -6.46 6.69
N VAL A 245 -4.36 -5.80 6.51
CA VAL A 245 -4.56 -4.84 5.40
C VAL A 245 -3.58 -3.68 5.48
N THR A 246 -3.37 -3.10 6.67
CA THR A 246 -2.45 -1.98 6.85
C THR A 246 -1.00 -2.39 6.56
N SER A 247 -0.61 -3.59 7.00
CA SER A 247 0.70 -4.17 6.69
C SER A 247 0.88 -4.41 5.18
N TRP A 248 -0.16 -4.88 4.49
CA TRP A 248 -0.16 -5.05 3.03
C TRP A 248 0.09 -3.71 2.31
N PHE A 249 -0.60 -2.64 2.71
CA PHE A 249 -0.35 -1.31 2.16
C PHE A 249 1.04 -0.80 2.52
N ALA A 250 1.51 -0.99 3.76
CA ALA A 250 2.83 -0.56 4.20
C ALA A 250 3.97 -1.18 3.37
N ALA A 251 3.80 -2.44 2.96
CA ALA A 251 4.75 -3.12 2.08
C ALA A 251 4.82 -2.44 0.70
N LYS A 252 3.68 -2.00 0.15
CA LYS A 252 3.59 -1.38 -1.18
C LYS A 252 3.80 0.14 -1.21
N CYS A 253 3.62 0.84 -0.08
CA CYS A 253 3.80 2.29 -0.02
C CYS A 253 5.27 2.69 -0.01
N ASP A 254 5.54 3.91 -0.45
CA ASP A 254 6.87 4.52 -0.44
C ASP A 254 7.04 5.44 0.76
N LEU A 255 5.94 5.99 1.28
CA LEU A 255 5.92 6.84 2.47
C LEU A 255 4.67 6.55 3.32
N ILE A 256 4.86 6.55 4.65
CA ILE A 256 3.79 6.35 5.63
C ILE A 256 3.75 7.56 6.56
N LEU A 257 2.69 8.36 6.45
CA LEU A 257 2.44 9.49 7.35
C LEU A 257 1.67 9.00 8.59
N LEU A 258 2.30 9.06 9.77
CA LEU A 258 1.67 8.84 11.06
C LEU A 258 1.14 10.17 11.61
N LEU A 259 -0.18 10.39 11.55
CA LEU A 259 -0.82 11.62 12.01
C LEU A 259 -1.27 11.52 13.47
N PHE A 260 -0.84 12.50 14.26
CA PHE A 260 -1.22 12.72 15.65
C PHE A 260 -1.93 14.06 15.83
N ASP A 261 -2.82 14.11 16.82
CA ASP A 261 -3.51 15.33 17.25
C ASP A 261 -3.00 15.69 18.66
N PRO A 262 -2.50 16.91 18.92
CA PRO A 262 -1.96 17.31 20.20
C PRO A 262 -2.97 17.22 21.35
N HIS A 263 -4.27 17.35 21.07
CA HIS A 263 -5.32 17.23 22.07
C HIS A 263 -5.62 15.78 22.45
N LYS A 264 -5.25 14.81 21.60
CA LYS A 264 -5.57 13.39 21.74
C LYS A 264 -4.32 12.54 21.46
N LEU A 265 -3.26 12.79 22.22
CA LEU A 265 -1.99 12.13 22.03
C LEU A 265 -1.94 10.67 22.55
N ASP A 266 -3.01 10.18 23.15
CA ASP A 266 -3.08 8.82 23.69
C ASP A 266 -2.89 7.78 22.58
N ILE A 267 -1.73 7.13 22.52
CA ILE A 267 -1.51 6.01 21.59
C ILE A 267 -2.23 4.78 22.14
N SER A 268 -3.44 4.52 21.63
CA SER A 268 -4.22 3.34 22.02
C SER A 268 -3.46 2.05 21.77
N ASP A 269 -3.77 0.98 22.52
CA ASP A 269 -3.11 -0.32 22.31
C ASP A 269 -3.35 -0.88 20.90
N GLU A 270 -4.51 -0.58 20.31
CA GLU A 270 -4.77 -0.89 18.91
C GLU A 270 -3.84 -0.12 17.97
N PHE A 271 -3.63 1.18 18.22
CA PHE A 271 -2.70 1.94 17.39
C PHE A 271 -1.25 1.47 17.55
N LYS A 272 -0.84 1.09 18.76
CA LYS A 272 0.47 0.44 18.98
C LYS A 272 0.60 -0.86 18.18
N ARG A 273 -0.44 -1.70 18.15
CA ARG A 273 -0.46 -2.94 17.35
C ARG A 273 -0.32 -2.66 15.85
N VAL A 274 -1.02 -1.66 15.34
CA VAL A 274 -0.93 -1.26 13.93
C VAL A 274 0.44 -0.66 13.61
N ILE A 275 1.01 0.17 14.48
CA ILE A 275 2.37 0.68 14.29
C ILE A 275 3.38 -0.48 14.33
N ALA A 276 3.20 -1.44 15.23
CA ALA A 276 4.05 -2.63 15.29
C ALA A 276 3.97 -3.50 14.02
N SER A 277 2.85 -3.50 13.28
CA SER A 277 2.77 -4.19 11.99
C SER A 277 3.48 -3.47 10.84
N LEU A 278 4.00 -2.27 11.08
CA LEU A 278 4.86 -1.52 10.14
C LEU A 278 6.35 -1.82 10.31
N ARG A 279 6.73 -2.68 11.27
CA ARG A 279 8.14 -3.06 11.49
C ARG A 279 8.80 -3.55 10.20
N GLY A 280 10.01 -3.08 9.94
CA GLY A 280 10.73 -3.35 8.69
C GLY A 280 10.41 -2.36 7.56
N HIS A 281 9.53 -1.39 7.83
CA HIS A 281 9.23 -0.25 6.97
C HIS A 281 9.46 1.08 7.68
N ASP A 282 10.25 1.08 8.76
CA ASP A 282 10.52 2.23 9.62
C ASP A 282 11.14 3.41 8.85
N ASP A 283 11.94 3.12 7.82
CA ASP A 283 12.58 4.10 6.94
C ASP A 283 11.57 4.96 6.14
N LYS A 284 10.38 4.40 5.88
CA LYS A 284 9.26 5.06 5.19
C LYS A 284 8.43 5.96 6.09
N ILE A 285 8.58 5.84 7.41
CA ILE A 285 7.69 6.48 8.37
C ILE A 285 8.07 7.96 8.52
N ARG A 286 7.06 8.82 8.49
CA ARG A 286 7.15 10.24 8.82
C ARG A 286 6.02 10.57 9.78
N VAL A 287 6.33 11.31 10.83
CA VAL A 287 5.35 11.65 11.86
C VAL A 287 4.84 13.06 11.57
N VAL A 288 3.53 13.27 11.69
CA VAL A 288 2.91 14.58 11.54
C VAL A 288 2.11 14.87 12.80
N LEU A 289 2.52 15.89 13.55
CA LEU A 289 1.74 16.46 14.64
C LEU A 289 0.84 17.56 14.08
N ASN A 290 -0.37 17.16 13.69
CA ASN A 290 -1.35 18.02 13.04
C ASN A 290 -2.16 18.81 14.07
N LYS A 291 -2.77 19.94 13.67
CA LYS A 291 -3.55 20.84 14.54
C LYS A 291 -2.74 21.48 15.67
N ALA A 292 -1.44 21.67 15.46
CA ALA A 292 -0.55 22.30 16.43
C ALA A 292 -0.95 23.75 16.77
N ASP A 293 -1.73 24.41 15.90
CA ASP A 293 -2.29 25.75 16.08
C ASP A 293 -3.36 25.85 17.20
N GLN A 294 -3.84 24.71 17.70
CA GLN A 294 -4.89 24.66 18.71
C GLN A 294 -4.35 24.67 20.15
N ILE A 295 -3.04 24.60 20.33
CA ILE A 295 -2.40 24.57 21.66
C ILE A 295 -1.32 25.65 21.75
N ASP A 296 -1.00 26.07 22.98
CA ASP A 296 0.08 27.03 23.21
C ASP A 296 1.47 26.39 23.04
N THR A 297 2.51 27.22 22.96
CA THR A 297 3.88 26.76 22.73
C THR A 297 4.40 25.84 23.86
N GLN A 298 4.02 26.10 25.12
CA GLN A 298 4.49 25.29 26.25
C GLN A 298 3.87 23.89 26.24
N GLN A 299 2.57 23.81 26.00
CA GLN A 299 1.85 22.55 25.82
C GLN A 299 2.38 21.80 24.61
N LEU A 300 2.70 22.51 23.52
CA LEU A 300 3.27 21.89 22.31
C LEU A 300 4.58 21.16 22.61
N MET A 301 5.49 21.78 23.36
CA MET A 301 6.74 21.14 23.77
C MET A 301 6.51 19.91 24.65
N ARG A 302 5.53 19.95 25.56
CA ARG A 302 5.17 18.79 26.41
C ARG A 302 4.58 17.64 25.59
N VAL A 303 3.66 17.96 24.68
CA VAL A 303 3.00 17.02 23.77
C VAL A 303 4.02 16.38 22.84
N TYR A 304 4.92 17.18 22.26
CA TYR A 304 6.02 16.70 21.43
C TYR A 304 6.93 15.73 22.18
N GLY A 305 7.36 16.08 23.40
CA GLY A 305 8.18 15.19 24.23
C GLY A 305 7.47 13.86 24.55
N ALA A 306 6.18 13.92 24.90
CA ALA A 306 5.36 12.74 25.17
C ALA A 306 5.18 11.85 23.92
N LEU A 307 5.04 12.45 22.74
CA LEU A 307 4.95 11.75 21.46
C LEU A 307 6.23 10.98 21.16
N MET A 308 7.37 11.66 21.22
CA MET A 308 8.67 11.05 20.94
C MET A 308 9.00 9.92 21.90
N TRP A 309 8.70 10.10 23.20
CA TRP A 309 8.83 9.05 24.20
C TRP A 309 7.96 7.82 23.88
N SER A 310 6.71 8.05 23.47
CA SER A 310 5.77 6.98 23.15
C SER A 310 6.15 6.25 21.86
N LEU A 311 6.56 6.98 20.82
CA LEU A 311 7.02 6.41 19.56
C LEU A 311 8.30 5.60 19.72
N GLY A 312 9.26 6.08 20.53
CA GLY A 312 10.50 5.35 20.80
C GLY A 312 10.24 3.97 21.40
N LYS A 313 9.23 3.84 22.28
CA LYS A 313 8.82 2.55 22.86
C LYS A 313 8.17 1.60 21.85
N VAL A 314 7.43 2.12 20.88
CA VAL A 314 6.60 1.31 19.97
C VAL A 314 7.39 0.90 18.72
N LEU A 315 8.12 1.84 18.11
CA LEU A 315 8.88 1.57 16.88
C LEU A 315 10.14 0.75 17.16
N ASN A 316 10.73 0.86 18.36
CA ASN A 316 11.89 0.07 18.76
C ASN A 316 13.07 0.18 17.75
N THR A 317 13.22 1.37 17.15
CA THR A 317 14.35 1.74 16.29
C THR A 317 15.24 2.72 17.04
N PRO A 318 16.58 2.60 16.93
CA PRO A 318 17.50 3.59 17.50
C PRO A 318 17.40 4.96 16.79
N GLU A 319 16.80 5.01 15.60
CA GLU A 319 16.70 6.22 14.79
C GLU A 319 15.49 7.07 15.20
N VAL A 320 15.72 8.38 15.31
CA VAL A 320 14.68 9.34 15.66
C VAL A 320 13.92 9.76 14.40
N ASN A 321 12.62 9.48 14.35
CA ASN A 321 11.78 9.88 13.21
C ASN A 321 11.60 11.40 13.15
N ARG A 322 11.68 11.96 11.94
CA ARG A 322 11.31 13.36 11.65
C ARG A 322 9.82 13.57 11.97
N VAL A 323 9.53 14.63 12.72
CA VAL A 323 8.18 15.03 13.11
C VAL A 323 7.86 16.38 12.50
N TYR A 324 6.88 16.41 11.61
CA TYR A 324 6.36 17.65 11.02
C TYR A 324 5.30 18.26 11.92
N ILE A 325 5.49 19.51 12.34
CA ILE A 325 4.59 20.19 13.28
C ILE A 325 3.82 21.28 12.53
N GLY A 326 2.48 21.22 12.54
CA GLY A 326 1.70 22.27 11.89
C GLY A 326 0.20 22.03 11.93
N SER A 327 -0.52 22.81 11.12
CA SER A 327 -1.96 22.67 10.91
C SER A 327 -2.23 22.55 9.41
N PHE A 328 -2.53 21.33 8.97
CA PHE A 328 -2.68 21.02 7.55
C PHE A 328 -4.15 21.05 7.15
N ASN A 329 -4.71 22.25 7.13
CA ASN A 329 -6.08 22.51 6.72
C ASN A 329 -6.17 23.90 6.06
N ASP A 330 -7.32 24.20 5.44
CA ASP A 330 -7.50 25.47 4.71
C ASP A 330 -7.93 26.64 5.61
N LYS A 331 -7.93 26.46 6.94
CA LYS A 331 -8.27 27.53 7.88
C LYS A 331 -7.03 28.38 8.18
N PRO A 332 -7.21 29.68 8.41
CA PRO A 332 -6.10 30.52 8.86
C PRO A 332 -5.55 30.00 10.20
N VAL A 333 -4.23 30.00 10.32
CA VAL A 333 -3.55 29.68 11.59
C VAL A 333 -4.04 30.62 12.67
N ASN A 334 -4.34 30.09 13.86
CA ASN A 334 -4.73 30.91 15.00
C ASN A 334 -3.52 31.70 15.54
N GLU A 335 -3.24 32.85 14.93
CA GLU A 335 -2.10 33.71 15.27
C GLU A 335 -2.08 34.13 16.75
N ALA A 336 -3.26 34.23 17.39
CA ALA A 336 -3.40 34.62 18.79
C ALA A 336 -2.94 33.54 19.78
N ALA A 337 -3.07 32.25 19.43
CA ALA A 337 -2.68 31.14 20.29
C ALA A 337 -1.21 30.75 20.14
N VAL A 338 -0.66 30.96 18.94
CA VAL A 338 0.63 30.42 18.52
C VAL A 338 1.77 31.44 18.65
N GLY A 339 1.43 32.73 18.57
CA GLY A 339 2.40 33.82 18.51
C GLY A 339 3.21 33.84 17.19
N PRO A 340 4.02 34.88 16.97
CA PRO A 340 4.75 35.07 15.71
C PRO A 340 5.80 33.97 15.44
N ILE A 341 6.40 33.40 16.49
CA ILE A 341 7.42 32.35 16.38
C ILE A 341 6.82 31.03 15.89
N GLY A 342 5.62 30.67 16.38
CA GLY A 342 5.02 29.40 15.98
C GLY A 342 4.43 29.43 14.57
N LYS A 343 4.05 30.61 14.06
CA LYS A 343 3.63 30.76 12.65
C LYS A 343 4.79 30.45 11.69
N ASP A 344 5.94 31.09 11.89
CA ASP A 344 7.15 30.83 11.09
C ASP A 344 7.59 29.36 11.19
N LEU A 345 7.50 28.75 12.38
CA LEU A 345 7.76 27.33 12.56
C LEU A 345 6.81 26.46 11.73
N PHE A 346 5.50 26.68 11.80
CA PHE A 346 4.52 25.86 11.08
C PHE A 346 4.63 26.01 9.57
N GLU A 347 4.89 27.22 9.08
CA GLU A 347 5.12 27.47 7.65
C GLU A 347 6.37 26.72 7.16
N LYS A 348 7.49 26.82 7.88
CA LYS A 348 8.72 26.08 7.55
C LYS A 348 8.54 24.57 7.60
N GLU A 349 7.88 24.04 8.64
CA GLU A 349 7.60 22.61 8.77
C GLU A 349 6.66 22.09 7.68
N GLN A 350 5.72 22.93 7.23
CA GLN A 350 4.86 22.62 6.10
C GLN A 350 5.62 22.64 4.77
N GLU A 351 6.51 23.60 4.55
CA GLU A 351 7.40 23.65 3.39
C GLU A 351 8.31 22.43 3.33
N ASP A 352 8.92 22.05 4.45
CA ASP A 352 9.75 20.84 4.58
C ASP A 352 8.96 19.57 4.22
N LEU A 353 7.73 19.44 4.73
CA LEU A 353 6.87 18.30 4.41
C LEU A 353 6.52 18.28 2.92
N LEU A 354 6.17 19.42 2.33
CA LEU A 354 5.88 19.52 0.90
C LEU A 354 7.11 19.20 0.05
N ALA A 355 8.31 19.60 0.48
CA ALA A 355 9.55 19.24 -0.17
C ALA A 355 9.80 17.71 -0.11
N ASP A 356 9.62 17.08 1.05
CA ASP A 356 9.75 15.61 1.20
C ASP A 356 8.71 14.88 0.32
N LEU A 357 7.47 15.38 0.26
CA LEU A 357 6.41 14.82 -0.60
C LEU A 357 6.73 14.94 -2.10
N LYS A 358 7.28 16.08 -2.54
CA LYS A 358 7.74 16.28 -3.92
C LYS A 358 8.91 15.37 -4.29
N ASP A 359 9.73 15.01 -3.31
CA ASP A 359 10.88 14.13 -3.50
C ASP A 359 10.52 12.64 -3.53
N ILE A 360 9.29 12.27 -3.16
CA ILE A 360 8.84 10.87 -3.12
C ILE A 360 9.06 10.16 -4.45
N PRO A 361 8.65 10.68 -5.62
CA PRO A 361 8.79 9.94 -6.87
C PRO A 361 10.24 9.63 -7.21
N ARG A 362 11.15 10.56 -6.90
CA ARG A 362 12.60 10.35 -7.04
C ARG A 362 13.07 9.21 -6.14
N LYS A 363 12.78 9.30 -4.84
CA LYS A 363 13.15 8.25 -3.85
C LYS A 363 12.53 6.90 -4.16
N ALA A 364 11.29 6.87 -4.65
CA ALA A 364 10.56 5.66 -5.00
C ALA A 364 11.20 4.95 -6.19
N CYS A 365 11.72 5.69 -7.18
CA CYS A 365 12.47 5.11 -8.28
C CYS A 365 13.74 4.40 -7.78
N ASP A 366 14.55 5.07 -6.95
CA ASP A 366 15.77 4.50 -6.36
C ASP A 366 15.46 3.29 -5.47
N ARG A 367 14.40 3.39 -4.67
CA ARG A 367 13.92 2.29 -3.83
C ARG A 367 13.53 1.09 -4.67
N ARG A 368 12.82 1.29 -5.78
CA ARG A 368 12.37 0.21 -6.66
C ARG A 368 13.54 -0.57 -7.24
N ILE A 369 14.62 0.11 -7.62
CA ILE A 369 15.87 -0.52 -8.05
C ILE A 369 16.46 -1.37 -6.91
N ASN A 370 16.55 -0.80 -5.71
CA ASN A 370 17.09 -1.50 -4.54
C ASN A 370 16.27 -2.75 -4.17
N GLU A 371 14.95 -2.65 -4.14
CA GLU A 371 14.06 -3.77 -3.85
C GLU A 371 14.12 -4.84 -4.95
N PHE A 372 14.27 -4.44 -6.21
CA PHE A 372 14.50 -5.38 -7.31
C PHE A 372 15.80 -6.17 -7.14
N VAL A 373 16.90 -5.49 -6.76
CA VAL A 373 18.20 -6.13 -6.48
C VAL A 373 18.13 -7.05 -5.26
N LYS A 374 17.46 -6.63 -4.19
CA LYS A 374 17.23 -7.49 -3.00
C LYS A 374 16.44 -8.75 -3.37
N ARG A 375 15.35 -8.59 -4.13
CA ARG A 375 14.52 -9.71 -4.60
C ARG A 375 15.33 -10.68 -5.46
N ALA A 376 16.13 -10.17 -6.40
CA ALA A 376 16.99 -11.00 -7.24
C ALA A 376 17.98 -11.83 -6.42
N ARG A 377 18.62 -11.22 -5.41
CA ARG A 377 19.51 -11.95 -4.47
C ARG A 377 18.76 -13.00 -3.67
N ALA A 378 17.61 -12.66 -3.10
CA ALA A 378 16.78 -13.60 -2.36
C ALA A 378 16.34 -14.79 -3.23
N ALA A 379 15.96 -14.56 -4.48
CA ALA A 379 15.58 -15.61 -5.42
C ALA A 379 16.75 -16.55 -5.76
N LYS A 380 17.97 -16.00 -5.91
CA LYS A 380 19.19 -16.82 -6.09
C LYS A 380 19.48 -17.70 -4.88
N ILE A 381 19.43 -17.13 -3.67
CA ILE A 381 19.67 -17.87 -2.42
C ILE A 381 18.62 -18.98 -2.27
N HIS A 382 17.35 -18.65 -2.50
CA HIS A 382 16.25 -19.62 -2.50
C HIS A 382 16.50 -20.77 -3.50
N ALA A 383 16.94 -20.45 -4.72
CA ALA A 383 17.28 -21.47 -5.71
C ALA A 383 18.42 -22.39 -5.26
N TYR A 384 19.45 -21.85 -4.59
CA TYR A 384 20.52 -22.67 -4.00
C TYR A 384 20.01 -23.57 -2.88
N ILE A 385 19.19 -23.05 -1.97
CA ILE A 385 18.59 -23.81 -0.87
C ILE A 385 17.76 -24.98 -1.42
N ILE A 386 16.82 -24.71 -2.33
CA ILE A 386 15.93 -25.72 -2.90
C ILE A 386 16.73 -26.78 -3.67
N SER A 387 17.75 -26.35 -4.43
CA SER A 387 18.62 -27.27 -5.17
C SER A 387 19.48 -28.13 -4.26
N HIS A 388 19.97 -27.58 -3.15
CA HIS A 388 20.74 -28.30 -2.14
C HIS A 388 19.89 -29.35 -1.44
N LEU A 389 18.68 -28.98 -1.01
CA LEU A 389 17.73 -29.94 -0.44
C LEU A 389 17.41 -31.07 -1.42
N LYS A 390 17.21 -30.76 -2.70
CA LYS A 390 17.02 -31.78 -3.75
C LYS A 390 18.24 -32.68 -3.95
N LYS A 391 19.46 -32.13 -3.82
CA LYS A 391 20.73 -32.88 -3.94
C LYS A 391 20.93 -33.86 -2.80
N GLU A 392 20.49 -33.50 -1.59
CA GLU A 392 20.59 -34.36 -0.39
C GLU A 392 19.54 -35.49 -0.34
N MET A 393 18.53 -35.49 -1.22
CA MET A 393 17.51 -36.53 -1.27
C MET A 393 18.06 -37.84 -1.87
N PRO A 394 17.75 -39.02 -1.26
CA PRO A 394 18.18 -40.29 -1.79
C PRO A 394 17.38 -40.69 -3.04
N ALA A 395 18.04 -41.33 -4.01
CA ALA A 395 17.40 -41.69 -5.28
C ALA A 395 16.30 -42.77 -5.14
N MET A 396 16.46 -43.73 -4.22
CA MET A 396 15.60 -44.92 -4.13
C MET A 396 14.84 -45.04 -2.80
N MET A 397 15.50 -45.44 -1.71
CA MET A 397 14.86 -45.76 -0.42
C MET A 397 15.14 -44.70 0.65
N GLY A 398 14.22 -44.53 1.61
CA GLY A 398 14.42 -43.64 2.76
C GLY A 398 14.10 -42.16 2.51
N LYS A 399 13.38 -41.84 1.42
CA LYS A 399 13.00 -40.47 1.04
C LYS A 399 12.26 -39.73 2.15
N ALA A 400 11.23 -40.34 2.74
CA ALA A 400 10.45 -39.72 3.82
C ALA A 400 11.31 -39.41 5.07
N LYS A 401 12.14 -40.38 5.49
CA LYS A 401 13.05 -40.19 6.63
C LYS A 401 14.09 -39.09 6.35
N THR A 402 14.60 -39.02 5.12
CA THR A 402 15.59 -38.01 4.74
C THR A 402 14.97 -36.62 4.63
N GLN A 403 13.77 -36.51 4.04
CA GLN A 403 13.03 -35.26 4.00
C GLN A 403 12.78 -34.73 5.41
N GLN A 404 12.29 -35.57 6.33
CA GLN A 404 12.09 -35.15 7.71
C GLN A 404 13.39 -34.68 8.36
N ARG A 405 14.50 -35.43 8.17
CA ARG A 405 15.83 -35.03 8.66
C ARG A 405 16.29 -33.68 8.12
N LEU A 406 16.06 -33.40 6.83
CA LEU A 406 16.44 -32.13 6.19
C LEU A 406 15.60 -30.96 6.72
N ILE A 407 14.31 -31.18 6.94
CA ILE A 407 13.42 -30.19 7.54
C ILE A 407 13.81 -29.94 9.00
N ASP A 408 14.13 -31.00 9.74
CA ASP A 408 14.49 -30.93 11.17
C ASP A 408 15.80 -30.15 11.39
N ASN A 409 16.78 -30.32 10.50
CA ASN A 409 18.12 -29.70 10.59
C ASN A 409 18.31 -28.56 9.56
N LEU A 410 17.25 -27.81 9.26
CA LEU A 410 17.27 -26.81 8.19
C LEU A 410 18.32 -25.71 8.42
N GLU A 411 18.62 -25.37 9.69
CA GLU A 411 19.67 -24.42 10.09
C GLU A 411 21.04 -24.86 9.57
N ASP A 412 21.37 -26.14 9.76
CA ASP A 412 22.64 -26.71 9.30
C ASP A 412 22.71 -26.78 7.78
N GLU A 413 21.58 -27.10 7.12
CA GLU A 413 21.51 -27.11 5.66
C GLU A 413 21.70 -25.69 5.09
N PHE A 414 21.12 -24.65 5.72
CA PHE A 414 21.38 -23.25 5.35
C PHE A 414 22.86 -22.89 5.54
N ALA A 415 23.47 -23.29 6.65
CA ALA A 415 24.89 -23.03 6.91
C ALA A 415 25.83 -23.75 5.92
N LYS A 416 25.42 -24.91 5.38
CA LYS A 416 26.16 -25.57 4.28
C LYS A 416 26.07 -24.77 3.00
N VAL A 417 24.86 -24.37 2.59
CA VAL A 417 24.63 -23.55 1.39
C VAL A 417 25.40 -22.23 1.48
N GLN A 418 25.36 -21.59 2.65
CA GLN A 418 26.10 -20.36 2.91
C GLN A 418 27.60 -20.51 2.68
N ARG A 419 28.20 -21.61 3.16
CA ARG A 419 29.64 -21.90 3.01
C ARG A 419 30.01 -22.32 1.59
N GLU A 420 29.19 -23.14 0.94
CA GLU A 420 29.44 -23.65 -0.41
C GLU A 420 29.42 -22.52 -1.46
N PHE A 421 28.54 -21.54 -1.30
CA PHE A 421 28.35 -20.46 -2.27
C PHE A 421 28.82 -19.07 -1.78
N HIS A 422 29.47 -19.00 -0.61
CA HIS A 422 29.97 -17.76 -0.01
C HIS A 422 28.92 -16.66 0.13
N LEU A 423 27.73 -17.03 0.61
CA LEU A 423 26.58 -16.12 0.68
C LEU A 423 26.55 -15.37 2.03
N PRO A 424 26.11 -14.10 2.07
CA PRO A 424 25.91 -13.37 3.32
C PRO A 424 24.78 -13.99 4.16
N ALA A 425 25.01 -14.19 5.46
CA ALA A 425 23.99 -14.75 6.36
C ALA A 425 22.71 -13.89 6.40
N GLY A 426 22.84 -12.57 6.31
CA GLY A 426 21.72 -11.63 6.38
C GLY A 426 20.75 -11.69 5.21
N ASP A 427 21.12 -12.34 4.10
CA ASP A 427 20.27 -12.47 2.92
C ASP A 427 19.44 -13.79 2.95
N PHE A 428 19.63 -14.65 3.95
CA PHE A 428 18.86 -15.89 4.09
C PHE A 428 17.45 -15.64 4.66
N PRO A 429 16.45 -16.44 4.25
CA PRO A 429 15.09 -16.32 4.75
C PRO A 429 14.97 -16.75 6.21
N ASN A 430 13.89 -16.33 6.88
CA ASN A 430 13.58 -16.80 8.23
C ASN A 430 13.36 -18.32 8.22
N ILE A 431 14.07 -19.03 9.10
CA ILE A 431 14.17 -20.49 9.09
C ILE A 431 12.85 -21.13 9.51
N GLU A 432 12.18 -20.59 10.53
CA GLU A 432 10.92 -21.13 11.03
C GLU A 432 9.81 -21.05 9.97
N HIS A 433 9.65 -19.89 9.33
CA HIS A 433 8.69 -19.69 8.26
C HIS A 433 9.01 -20.60 7.06
N PHE A 434 10.29 -20.68 6.67
CA PHE A 434 10.71 -21.55 5.57
C PHE A 434 10.40 -23.01 5.87
N ARG A 435 10.66 -23.48 7.10
CA ARG A 435 10.39 -24.83 7.57
C ARG A 435 8.89 -25.16 7.51
N GLU A 436 8.04 -24.24 7.96
CA GLU A 436 6.58 -24.39 7.91
C GLU A 436 6.11 -24.60 6.46
N VAL A 437 6.51 -23.73 5.54
CA VAL A 437 6.13 -23.84 4.12
C VAL A 437 6.71 -25.12 3.51
N LEU A 438 8.00 -25.41 3.74
CA LEU A 438 8.71 -26.58 3.20
C LEU A 438 8.04 -27.90 3.59
N SER A 439 7.46 -27.98 4.79
CA SER A 439 6.76 -29.17 5.29
C SER A 439 5.58 -29.61 4.42
N GLY A 440 4.96 -28.67 3.70
CA GLY A 440 3.88 -28.93 2.75
C GLY A 440 4.33 -29.49 1.40
N TYR A 441 5.65 -29.59 1.15
CA TYR A 441 6.21 -30.02 -0.13
C TYR A 441 6.88 -31.38 -0.07
N ASN A 442 7.01 -32.01 -1.25
CA ASN A 442 7.87 -33.17 -1.44
C ASN A 442 9.19 -32.71 -2.08
N ILE A 443 10.27 -32.77 -1.31
CA ILE A 443 11.61 -32.29 -1.72
C ILE A 443 12.11 -33.06 -2.96
N ASP A 444 11.69 -34.32 -3.15
CA ASP A 444 12.07 -35.10 -4.33
C ASP A 444 11.44 -34.56 -5.63
N LYS A 445 10.43 -33.70 -5.56
CA LYS A 445 9.83 -33.05 -6.74
C LYS A 445 10.49 -31.73 -7.09
N PHE A 446 11.47 -31.26 -6.32
CA PHE A 446 12.18 -30.04 -6.64
C PHE A 446 13.15 -30.21 -7.80
N GLU A 447 13.43 -29.09 -8.45
CA GLU A 447 14.37 -28.99 -9.55
C GLU A 447 15.81 -29.02 -9.03
N LYS A 448 16.71 -29.63 -9.81
CA LYS A 448 18.15 -29.53 -9.57
C LYS A 448 18.65 -28.13 -9.91
N LEU A 449 19.87 -27.79 -9.46
CA LEU A 449 20.48 -26.50 -9.78
C LEU A 449 20.68 -26.35 -11.29
N LYS A 450 20.14 -25.28 -11.87
CA LYS A 450 20.31 -24.89 -13.27
C LYS A 450 21.29 -23.73 -13.34
N SER A 451 22.58 -24.02 -13.43
CA SER A 451 23.65 -23.01 -13.38
C SER A 451 23.49 -21.89 -14.41
N LYS A 452 22.94 -22.20 -15.58
CA LYS A 452 22.64 -21.18 -16.61
C LYS A 452 21.66 -20.11 -16.13
N MET A 453 20.63 -20.47 -15.37
CA MET A 453 19.65 -19.51 -14.85
C MET A 453 20.23 -18.63 -13.77
N ILE A 454 21.09 -19.20 -12.92
CA ILE A 454 21.85 -18.44 -11.92
C ILE A 454 22.77 -17.44 -12.61
N GLN A 455 23.52 -17.88 -13.63
CA GLN A 455 24.39 -17.00 -14.41
C GLN A 455 23.60 -15.86 -15.07
N THR A 456 22.43 -16.14 -15.63
CA THR A 456 21.56 -15.09 -16.20
C THR A 456 21.20 -14.01 -15.18
N VAL A 457 20.94 -14.37 -13.93
CA VAL A 457 20.65 -13.40 -12.86
C VAL A 457 21.92 -12.71 -12.37
N ASP A 458 23.06 -13.39 -12.36
CA ASP A 458 24.36 -12.76 -12.06
C ASP A 458 24.75 -11.71 -13.10
N ASP A 459 24.57 -12.03 -14.39
CA ASP A 459 24.81 -11.08 -15.47
C ASP A 459 23.85 -9.88 -15.38
N MET A 460 22.59 -10.14 -15.00
CA MET A 460 21.59 -9.11 -14.74
C MET A 460 22.04 -8.13 -13.64
N LEU A 461 22.52 -8.66 -12.52
CA LEU A 461 22.98 -7.87 -11.38
C LEU A 461 24.30 -7.15 -11.67
N GLY A 462 25.23 -7.81 -12.35
CA GLY A 462 26.59 -7.33 -12.59
C GLY A 462 26.75 -6.38 -13.78
N TYR A 463 25.90 -6.51 -14.81
CA TYR A 463 26.03 -5.77 -16.06
C TYR A 463 24.75 -5.05 -16.46
N ASP A 464 23.62 -5.77 -16.58
CA ASP A 464 22.41 -5.18 -17.17
C ASP A 464 21.81 -4.05 -16.32
N ILE A 465 21.72 -4.22 -14.99
CA ILE A 465 21.22 -3.16 -14.10
C ILE A 465 22.16 -1.95 -14.12
N PRO A 466 23.49 -2.09 -13.93
CA PRO A 466 24.41 -0.96 -14.07
C PRO A 466 24.32 -0.25 -15.43
N GLU A 467 24.16 -0.99 -16.53
CA GLU A 467 23.99 -0.42 -17.87
C GLU A 467 22.67 0.34 -18.01
N LEU A 468 21.57 -0.21 -17.48
CA LEU A 468 20.28 0.45 -17.44
C LEU A 468 20.35 1.79 -16.70
N LEU A 469 21.01 1.82 -15.53
CA LEU A 469 21.18 3.05 -14.73
C LEU A 469 22.13 4.06 -15.36
N LYS A 470 23.05 3.64 -16.23
CA LYS A 470 23.86 4.54 -17.06
C LYS A 470 23.06 5.13 -18.22
N SER A 471 22.16 4.33 -18.80
CA SER A 471 21.41 4.68 -20.00
C SER A 471 20.20 5.57 -19.70
N PHE A 472 19.57 5.39 -18.54
CA PHE A 472 18.42 6.16 -18.11
C PHE A 472 18.72 6.83 -16.77
N LYS A 473 18.57 8.15 -16.73
CA LYS A 473 18.57 8.90 -15.47
C LYS A 473 17.22 8.77 -14.78
N ASN A 474 17.21 9.02 -13.47
CA ASN A 474 15.96 9.13 -12.72
C ASN A 474 15.15 10.28 -13.34
N PRO A 475 13.91 10.05 -13.84
CA PRO A 475 13.13 11.09 -14.52
C PRO A 475 12.68 12.22 -13.59
N TYR A 476 12.92 12.07 -12.28
CA TYR A 476 12.60 13.05 -11.24
C TYR A 476 13.85 13.77 -10.69
N GLU A 477 15.03 13.61 -11.31
CA GLU A 477 16.26 14.37 -11.01
C GLU A 477 16.26 15.80 -11.58
#